data_AF-A0A6P2CVQ7-F1
#
_entry.id   AF-A0A6P2CVQ7-F1
#
_cell.length_a   1.000
_cell.length_b   1.000
_cell.length_c   1.000
_cell.angle_alpha   90.00
_cell.angle_beta   90.00
_cell.angle_gamma   90.00
#
_symmetry.space_group_name_H-M   'P 1'
#
loop_
_entity.id
_entity.type
_entity.pdbx_description
1 polymer ?
#
loop_
_entity_poly.entity_id
_entity_poly.type
_entity_poly.pdbx_seq_one_letter_code
_entity_poly.pdbx_strand_id
1 'polypeptide(L)'
;MLGWLDRSPTAYGFDTDLWTARRVAERIHTRFGVRFHPSDLRDWLSARNDSPQKPAHPARQRDQPGIDRWVARDWERIQKRPGTHAPTSS
;
A
#
# COMPACT_ATOMS: atom_id res chain seq x y z
N MET A 1 -16.93 2.01 7.03
CA MET A 1 -17.31 3.41 7.38
C MET A 1 -16.35 4.48 6.79
N LEU A 2 -15.20 4.12 6.21
CA LEU A 2 -14.25 5.05 5.58
C LEU A 2 -14.13 4.87 4.05
N GLY A 3 -15.19 4.45 3.35
CA GLY A 3 -15.14 4.22 1.89
C GLY A 3 -14.85 5.45 1.03
N TRP A 4 -14.68 6.63 1.64
CA TRP A 4 -14.20 7.83 0.98
C TRP A 4 -12.68 7.85 0.79
N LEU A 5 -11.92 7.02 1.54
CA LEU A 5 -10.48 6.86 1.38
C LEU A 5 -10.09 6.17 0.07
N ASP A 6 -11.01 5.41 -0.54
CA ASP A 6 -10.81 4.79 -1.86
C ASP A 6 -10.69 5.83 -2.98
N ARG A 7 -11.12 7.07 -2.74
CA ARG A 7 -10.91 8.17 -3.66
C ARG A 7 -9.60 8.88 -3.34
N SER A 8 -8.95 9.33 -4.41
CA SER A 8 -7.81 10.23 -4.35
C SER A 8 -8.06 11.42 -3.39
N PRO A 9 -7.10 11.80 -2.53
CA PRO A 9 -7.16 13.06 -1.80
C PRO A 9 -7.39 14.29 -2.70
N THR A 10 -6.95 14.24 -3.96
CA THR A 10 -7.18 15.34 -4.91
C THR A 10 -8.66 15.56 -5.21
N ALA A 11 -9.48 14.50 -5.14
CA ALA A 11 -10.93 14.60 -5.25
C ALA A 11 -11.59 15.35 -4.08
N TYR A 12 -10.82 15.61 -3.01
CA TYR A 12 -11.24 16.38 -1.84
C TYR A 12 -10.51 17.72 -1.72
N GLY A 13 -9.75 18.13 -2.75
CA GLY A 13 -9.07 19.43 -2.81
C GLY A 13 -7.65 19.45 -2.27
N PHE A 14 -7.01 18.29 -2.04
CA PHE A 14 -5.60 18.22 -1.64
C PHE A 14 -4.66 18.22 -2.85
N ASP A 15 -3.46 18.80 -2.69
CA ASP A 15 -2.51 18.98 -3.80
C ASP A 15 -1.92 17.67 -4.37
N THR A 16 -1.93 16.59 -3.59
CA THR A 16 -1.31 15.32 -4.00
C THR A 16 -2.20 14.12 -3.68
N ASP A 17 -2.00 13.04 -4.42
CA ASP A 17 -2.79 11.80 -4.32
C ASP A 17 -2.46 10.95 -3.06
N LEU A 18 -1.55 11.42 -2.21
CA LEU A 18 -1.15 10.68 -1.02
C LEU A 18 -2.05 11.00 0.18
N TRP A 19 -2.71 9.99 0.74
CA TRP A 19 -3.33 10.13 2.05
C TRP A 19 -2.26 10.21 3.14
N THR A 20 -2.36 11.23 3.99
CA THR A 20 -1.54 11.36 5.21
C THR A 20 -2.47 11.44 6.41
N ALA A 21 -2.01 11.02 7.59
CA ALA A 21 -2.83 11.09 8.81
C ALA A 21 -3.39 12.50 9.06
N ARG A 22 -2.62 13.55 8.75
CA ARG A 22 -3.09 14.94 8.82
C ARG A 22 -4.27 15.22 7.88
N ARG A 23 -4.18 14.80 6.62
CA ARG A 23 -5.26 14.97 5.62
C ARG A 23 -6.49 14.15 5.97
N VAL A 24 -6.31 12.94 6.51
CA VAL A 24 -7.41 12.12 7.00
C VAL A 24 -8.09 12.81 8.19
N ALA A 25 -7.33 13.36 9.15
CA ALA A 25 -7.86 14.11 10.28
C ALA A 25 -8.63 15.37 9.84
N GLU A 26 -8.08 16.15 8.90
CA GLU A 26 -8.73 17.31 8.30
C GLU A 26 -10.05 16.88 7.62
N ARG A 27 -10.05 15.78 6.86
CA ARG A 27 -11.25 15.29 6.19
C ARG A 27 -12.32 14.79 7.16
N ILE A 28 -11.91 14.11 8.23
CA ILE A 28 -12.81 13.69 9.31
C ILE A 28 -13.43 14.92 9.97
N HIS A 29 -12.65 15.97 10.21
CA HIS A 29 -13.17 17.22 10.76
C HIS A 29 -14.18 17.88 9.82
N THR A 30 -13.89 18.00 8.52
CA THR A 30 -14.83 18.57 7.55
C THR A 30 -16.12 17.76 7.41
N ARG A 31 -16.04 16.43 7.47
CA ARG A 31 -17.20 15.56 7.23
C ARG A 31 -18.06 15.32 8.48
N PHE A 32 -17.43 15.22 9.64
CA PHE A 32 -18.08 14.77 10.88
C PHE A 32 -17.96 15.78 12.02
N GLY A 33 -17.22 16.89 11.84
CA GLY A 33 -17.00 17.90 12.88
C GLY A 33 -16.01 17.48 13.97
N VAL A 34 -15.55 16.23 13.98
CA VAL A 34 -14.65 15.69 15.02
C VAL A 34 -13.20 16.01 14.70
N ARG A 35 -12.45 16.50 15.70
CA ARG A 35 -11.00 16.72 15.57
C ARG A 35 -10.25 15.53 16.14
N PHE A 36 -9.31 15.01 15.35
CA PHE A 36 -8.36 13.99 15.77
C PHE A 36 -6.95 14.55 15.70
N HIS A 37 -6.12 14.17 16.68
CA HIS A 37 -4.69 14.41 16.55
C HIS A 37 -4.11 13.44 15.50
N PRO A 38 -3.24 13.90 14.58
CA PRO A 38 -2.70 13.04 13.53
C PRO A 38 -1.93 11.82 14.04
N SER A 39 -1.25 11.91 15.19
CA SER A 39 -0.54 10.76 15.79
C SER A 39 -1.51 9.67 16.24
N ASP A 40 -2.54 10.03 16.99
CA ASP A 40 -3.55 9.09 17.47
C ASP A 40 -4.28 8.42 16.31
N LEU A 41 -4.57 9.20 15.26
CA LEU A 41 -5.19 8.69 14.05
C LEU A 41 -4.27 7.74 13.28
N ARG A 42 -2.96 8.02 13.23
CA ARG A 42 -1.98 7.12 12.62
C ARG A 42 -1.91 5.79 13.35
N ASP A 43 -1.89 5.80 14.68
CA ASP A 43 -1.83 4.59 15.48
C ASP A 43 -3.13 3.78 15.33
N TRP A 44 -4.28 4.46 15.35
CA TRP A 44 -5.60 3.88 15.12
C TRP A 44 -5.74 3.23 13.74
N LEU A 45 -5.24 3.89 12.69
CA LEU A 45 -5.24 3.37 11.32
C LEU A 45 -4.29 2.17 11.18
N SER A 46 -3.10 2.26 11.78
CA SER A 46 -2.10 1.20 11.75
C SER A 46 -2.59 -0.07 12.43
N ALA A 47 -3.28 0.06 13.58
CA ALA A 47 -3.87 -1.06 14.30
C ALA A 47 -4.93 -1.84 13.49
N ARG A 48 -5.52 -1.21 12.46
CA ARG A 48 -6.55 -1.79 11.60
C ARG A 48 -6.01 -2.29 10.27
N ASN A 49 -4.70 -2.17 10.06
CA ASN A 49 -4.06 -2.36 8.78
C ASN A 49 -4.59 -1.44 7.66
N ASP A 50 -5.37 -0.42 8.03
CA ASP A 50 -5.90 0.64 7.16
C ASP A 50 -4.85 1.76 7.04
N SER A 51 -3.59 1.38 6.79
CA SER A 51 -2.57 2.38 6.48
C SER A 51 -2.99 3.09 5.19
N PRO A 52 -2.95 4.43 5.13
CA PRO A 52 -3.18 5.15 3.90
C PRO A 52 -2.13 4.72 2.87
N GLN A 53 -2.48 3.73 2.07
CA GLN A 53 -1.55 3.09 1.15
C GLN A 53 -1.16 4.10 0.10
N LYS A 54 0.15 4.16 -0.16
CA LYS A 54 0.70 4.98 -1.23
C LYS A 54 0.07 4.49 -2.53
N PRO A 55 -0.60 5.35 -3.31
CA PRO A 55 -1.08 4.94 -4.63
C PRO A 55 0.11 4.35 -5.39
N ALA A 56 -0.08 3.16 -5.97
CA ALA A 56 0.94 2.51 -6.74
C ALA A 56 1.29 3.42 -7.92
N HIS A 57 2.42 4.12 -7.83
CA HIS A 57 3.02 4.80 -8.97
C HIS A 57 3.97 3.80 -9.61
N PRO A 58 3.56 3.07 -10.67
CA PRO A 58 4.51 2.29 -11.42
C PRO A 58 5.61 3.21 -11.94
N ALA A 59 6.87 2.75 -11.85
CA ALA A 59 8.00 3.48 -12.42
C ALA A 59 7.72 3.76 -13.90
N ARG A 60 8.12 4.93 -14.42
CA ARG A 60 7.93 5.29 -15.83
C ARG A 60 8.53 4.26 -16.80
N GLN A 61 9.56 3.55 -16.37
CA GLN A 61 10.25 2.50 -17.14
C GLN A 61 9.64 1.10 -16.95
N ARG A 62 8.58 0.95 -16.13
CA ARG A 62 7.98 -0.36 -15.84
C ARG A 62 7.28 -0.90 -17.10
N ASP A 63 7.91 -1.87 -17.73
CA ASP A 63 7.32 -2.66 -18.81
C ASP A 63 6.55 -3.85 -18.21
N GLN A 64 5.25 -3.66 -17.95
CA GLN A 64 4.40 -4.72 -17.40
C GLN A 64 4.36 -5.97 -18.32
N PRO A 65 4.20 -5.84 -19.65
CA PRO A 65 4.36 -6.97 -20.58
C PRO A 65 5.70 -7.70 -20.49
N GLY A 66 6.81 -6.96 -20.32
CA GLY A 66 8.15 -7.54 -20.14
C GLY A 66 8.27 -8.32 -18.82
N ILE A 67 7.73 -7.76 -17.74
CA ILE A 67 7.66 -8.41 -16.43
C ILE A 67 6.84 -9.71 -16.52
N ASP A 68 5.65 -9.65 -17.10
CA ASP A 68 4.76 -10.82 -17.21
C ASP A 68 5.42 -11.94 -18.03
N ARG A 69 6.08 -11.58 -19.13
CA ARG A 69 6.84 -12.53 -19.96
C ARG A 69 7.99 -13.18 -19.18
N TRP A 70 8.74 -12.38 -18.43
CA TRP A 70 9.86 -12.88 -17.63
C TRP A 70 9.39 -13.79 -16.49
N VAL A 71 8.32 -13.44 -15.80
CA VAL A 71 7.70 -14.29 -14.77
C VAL A 71 7.22 -15.61 -15.39
N ALA A 72 6.59 -15.57 -16.57
CA ALA A 72 6.08 -16.78 -17.21
C ALA A 72 7.18 -17.71 -17.78
N ARG A 73 8.37 -17.18 -18.11
CA ARG A 73 9.40 -17.95 -18.87
C ARG A 73 10.70 -18.19 -18.10
N ASP A 74 11.14 -17.21 -17.34
CA ASP A 74 12.47 -17.22 -16.74
C ASP A 74 12.43 -17.50 -15.24
N TRP A 75 11.37 -17.07 -14.56
CA TRP A 75 11.25 -17.21 -13.11
C TRP A 75 11.33 -18.67 -12.65
N GLU A 76 10.54 -19.57 -13.24
CA GLU A 76 10.55 -21.00 -12.87
C GLU A 76 11.90 -21.67 -13.12
N ARG A 77 12.64 -21.21 -14.14
CA ARG A 77 13.97 -21.73 -14.49
C ARG A 77 15.05 -21.28 -13.51
N ILE A 78 14.95 -20.04 -13.02
CA ILE A 78 15.96 -19.42 -12.15
C ILE A 78 15.71 -19.79 -10.68
N GLN A 79 14.46 -20.08 -10.31
CA GLN A 79 14.10 -20.38 -8.93
C GLN A 79 14.78 -21.67 -8.45
N LYS A 80 15.71 -21.54 -7.50
CA LYS A 80 16.25 -22.71 -6.78
C LYS A 80 15.11 -23.32 -5.96
N ARG A 81 14.75 -24.56 -6.30
CA ARG A 81 13.89 -25.36 -5.44
C ARG A 81 14.70 -25.81 -4.22
N PRO A 82 14.09 -25.91 -3.04
CA PRO A 82 14.74 -26.56 -1.91
C PRO A 82 15.11 -27.97 -2.34
N GLY A 83 16.40 -28.28 -2.41
CA GLY A 83 16.85 -29.67 -2.54
C GLY A 83 16.44 -30.42 -1.28
N THR A 84 15.99 -31.67 -1.43
CA THR A 84 15.81 -32.57 -0.30
C THR A 84 17.13 -32.65 0.46
N HIS A 85 17.24 -31.93 1.57
CA HIS A 85 18.37 -32.08 2.46
C HIS A 85 18.22 -33.47 3.08
N ALA A 86 19.15 -34.38 2.80
CA ALA A 86 19.24 -35.60 3.58
C ALA A 86 19.37 -35.19 5.05
N PRO A 87 18.62 -35.82 5.98
CA PRO A 87 18.73 -35.49 7.39
C PRO A 87 20.18 -35.72 7.81
N THR A 88 20.81 -34.70 8.37
CA THR A 88 22.12 -34.81 8.99
C THR A 88 21.98 -35.79 10.15
N SER A 89 22.56 -36.99 10.00
CA SER A 89 22.68 -37.94 11.11
C SER A 89 23.48 -37.31 12.24
N SER A 90 22.97 -37.50 13.46
CA SER A 90 23.60 -37.13 14.72
C SER A 90 24.86 -37.93 15.01
#